data_AF-A0A0R1VRC0-F1
#
_entry.id   AF-A0A0R1VRC0-F1
#
_cell.length_a   1.000
_cell.length_b   1.000
_cell.length_c   1.000
_cell.angle_alpha   90.00
_cell.angle_beta   90.00
_cell.angle_gamma   90.00
#
_symmetry.space_group_name_H-M   'P 1'
#
loop_
_entity.id
_entity.type
_entity.pdbx_description
1 polymer ?
#
loop_
_entity_poly.entity_id
_entity_poly.type
_entity_poly.pdbx_seq_one_letter_code
_entity_poly.pdbx_strand_id
1 'polypeptide(L)' 'MGISQTKLAKMAKISRPGLSTIENGHKQASLDTAWKIANALNVTVDDAFFNQNVRLVIQGTEHSDKITASS' A
#
# COMPACT_ATOMS: atom_id res chain seq x y z
N MET A 1 -16.62 -0.29 -8.86
CA MET A 1 -16.44 -1.76 -8.98
C MET A 1 -17.45 -2.45 -8.07
N GLY A 2 -18.12 -3.51 -8.54
CA GLY A 2 -19.31 -4.08 -7.90
C GLY A 2 -19.09 -5.43 -7.22
N ILE A 3 -18.22 -5.50 -6.21
CA ILE A 3 -18.12 -6.66 -5.31
C ILE A 3 -18.31 -6.18 -3.88
N SER A 4 -19.15 -6.86 -3.09
CA SER A 4 -19.32 -6.51 -1.68
C SER A 4 -18.09 -6.94 -0.87
N GLN A 5 -17.78 -6.21 0.21
CA GLN A 5 -16.74 -6.60 1.17
C GLN A 5 -16.92 -8.04 1.68
N THR A 6 -18.17 -8.47 1.90
CA THR A 6 -18.47 -9.86 2.32
C THR A 6 -18.01 -10.87 1.27
N LYS A 7 -18.27 -10.60 -0.01
CA LYS A 7 -17.86 -11.49 -1.11
C LYS A 7 -16.34 -11.49 -1.28
N LEU A 8 -15.70 -10.32 -1.23
CA LEU A 8 -14.24 -10.21 -1.30
C LEU A 8 -13.55 -10.92 -0.12
N ALA A 9 -14.01 -10.68 1.10
CA ALA A 9 -13.46 -11.34 2.30
C ALA A 9 -13.57 -12.87 2.21
N LYS A 10 -14.71 -13.38 1.69
CA LYS A 10 -14.89 -14.82 1.44
C LYS A 10 -13.90 -15.35 0.41
N MET A 11 -13.70 -14.64 -0.69
CA MET A 11 -12.75 -15.03 -1.74
C MET A 11 -11.30 -15.02 -1.23
N ALA A 12 -10.93 -13.99 -0.47
CA ALA A 12 -9.60 -13.83 0.14
C ALA A 12 -9.39 -14.71 1.40
N LYS A 13 -10.41 -15.44 1.85
CA LYS A 13 -10.36 -16.26 3.08
C LYS A 13 -9.92 -15.48 4.32
N ILE A 14 -10.44 -14.26 4.47
CA ILE A 14 -10.25 -13.41 5.65
C ILE A 14 -11.60 -12.99 6.24
N SER A 15 -11.60 -12.42 7.44
CA SER A 15 -12.84 -11.92 8.04
C SER A 15 -13.29 -10.61 7.39
N ARG A 16 -14.60 -10.43 7.20
CA ARG A 16 -15.17 -9.18 6.69
C ARG A 16 -14.82 -7.97 7.58
N PRO A 17 -14.89 -8.03 8.93
CA PRO A 17 -14.41 -6.95 9.77
C PRO A 17 -12.92 -6.66 9.58
N GLY A 18 -12.08 -7.69 9.42
CA GLY A 18 -10.65 -7.52 9.16
C GLY A 18 -10.38 -6.79 7.85
N LEU A 19 -11.05 -7.18 6.76
CA LEU A 19 -10.99 -6.47 5.49
C LEU A 19 -11.39 -5.00 5.64
N SER A 20 -12.51 -4.72 6.33
CA SER A 20 -12.98 -3.35 6.54
C SER A 20 -12.00 -2.50 7.35
N THR A 21 -11.33 -3.06 8.36
CA THR A 21 -10.30 -2.31 9.10
C THR A 21 -9.08 -1.99 8.25
N ILE A 22 -8.76 -2.83 7.27
CA ILE A 22 -7.64 -2.62 6.34
C ILE A 22 -8.00 -1.53 5.32
N GLU A 23 -9.17 -1.63 4.69
CA GLU A 23 -9.64 -0.66 3.69
C GLU A 23 -9.77 0.76 4.26
N ASN A 24 -10.16 0.89 5.53
CA ASN A 24 -10.26 2.17 6.22
C ASN A 24 -8.93 2.68 6.81
N GLY A 25 -7.82 1.94 6.63
CA GLY A 25 -6.50 2.34 7.14
C GLY A 25 -6.33 2.21 8.66
N HIS A 26 -7.26 1.58 9.37
CA HIS A 26 -7.14 1.33 10.81
C HIS A 26 -6.16 0.20 11.14
N LYS A 27 -5.89 -0.68 10.18
CA LYS A 27 -4.95 -1.79 10.33
C LYS A 27 -4.14 -2.03 9.07
N GLN A 28 -2.82 -2.11 9.22
CA GLN A 28 -1.95 -2.55 8.13
C GLN A 28 -2.14 -4.06 7.87
N ALA A 29 -2.33 -4.43 6.61
CA ALA A 29 -2.35 -5.84 6.21
C ALA A 29 -0.95 -6.46 6.37
N SER A 30 -0.88 -7.70 6.85
CA SER A 30 0.34 -8.50 6.70
C SER A 30 0.57 -8.84 5.22
N LEU A 31 1.81 -9.22 4.84
CA LEU A 31 2.12 -9.64 3.47
C LEU A 31 1.21 -10.78 2.98
N ASP A 32 0.96 -11.79 3.81
CA ASP A 32 0.03 -12.89 3.50
C ASP A 32 -1.41 -12.39 3.29
N THR A 33 -1.88 -11.46 4.10
CA THR A 33 -3.23 -10.88 3.96
C THR A 33 -3.33 -10.05 2.68
N ALA A 34 -2.30 -9.24 2.39
CA ALA A 34 -2.23 -8.44 1.19
C ALA A 34 -2.22 -9.31 -0.08
N TRP A 35 -1.43 -10.38 -0.08
CA TRP A 35 -1.38 -11.36 -1.15
C TRP A 35 -2.73 -12.06 -1.38
N LYS A 36 -3.41 -12.48 -0.30
CA LYS A 36 -4.76 -13.08 -0.39
C LYS A 36 -5.79 -12.14 -1.01
N ILE A 37 -5.77 -10.86 -0.64
CA ILE A 37 -6.67 -9.84 -1.18
C ILE A 37 -6.38 -9.59 -2.66
N ALA A 38 -5.11 -9.41 -3.02
CA ALA A 38 -4.68 -9.19 -4.40
C ALA A 38 -5.04 -10.38 -5.31
N ASN A 39 -4.79 -11.60 -4.86
CA ASN A 39 -5.15 -12.82 -5.58
C ASN A 39 -6.68 -12.94 -5.79
N ALA A 40 -7.48 -12.64 -4.75
CA ALA A 40 -8.94 -12.63 -4.88
C ALA A 40 -9.46 -11.60 -5.90
N LEU A 41 -8.73 -10.50 -6.09
CA LEU A 41 -9.04 -9.44 -7.06
C LEU A 41 -8.39 -9.67 -8.43
N ASN A 42 -7.54 -10.69 -8.57
CA ASN A 42 -6.74 -10.97 -9.75
C ASN A 42 -5.88 -9.75 -10.19
N VAL A 43 -5.20 -9.14 -9.22
CA VAL A 43 -4.26 -8.02 -9.42
C VAL A 43 -2.95 -8.28 -8.64
N THR A 44 -1.95 -7.43 -8.84
CA THR A 44 -0.71 -7.51 -8.04
C THR A 44 -0.92 -6.94 -6.62
N VAL A 45 -0.04 -7.28 -5.68
CA VAL A 45 -0.07 -6.67 -4.33
C VAL A 45 0.16 -5.17 -4.42
N ASP A 46 1.07 -4.74 -5.29
CA ASP A 46 1.32 -3.34 -5.60
C ASP A 46 0.03 -2.66 -6.06
N ASP A 47 -0.68 -3.18 -7.07
CA ASP A 47 -1.95 -2.59 -7.54
C ASP A 47 -3.01 -2.49 -6.44
N ALA A 48 -3.10 -3.49 -5.56
CA ALA A 48 -4.10 -3.55 -4.50
C ALA A 48 -3.79 -2.63 -3.32
N PHE A 49 -2.52 -2.31 -3.08
CA PHE A 49 -2.06 -1.56 -1.90
C PHE A 49 -1.27 -0.29 -2.24
N PHE A 50 -1.18 0.10 -3.52
CA PHE A 50 -0.46 1.30 -3.93
C PHE A 50 -1.13 2.54 -3.36
N ASN A 51 -0.40 3.25 -2.50
CA ASN A 51 -0.81 4.56 -2.03
C ASN A 51 -0.41 5.60 -3.07
N GLN A 52 -1.36 6.38 -3.61
CA GLN A 52 -1.03 7.49 -4.53
C GLN A 52 -0.20 8.61 -3.87
N ASN A 53 -0.01 8.55 -2.55
CA ASN A 53 0.88 9.43 -1.79
C ASN A 53 2.29 8.85 -1.55
N VAL A 54 2.69 7.80 -2.29
CA VAL A 54 4.12 7.45 -2.36
C VAL A 54 4.85 8.60 -3.02
N ARG A 55 5.37 9.53 -2.21
CA ARG A 55 6.31 10.55 -2.65
C ARG A 55 7.58 9.79 -3.04
N LEU A 56 7.81 9.60 -4.33
CA LEU A 56 9.10 9.15 -4.85
C LEU A 56 10.14 10.16 -4.38
N VAL A 57 10.86 9.84 -3.31
CA VAL A 57 12.09 10.56 -2.94
C VAL A 57 13.18 10.04 -3.85
N ILE A 58 13.13 10.44 -5.12
CA ILE A 58 14.23 10.20 -6.05
C ILE A 58 14.62 11.54 -6.68
N GLN A 59 15.89 11.86 -6.40
CA GLN A 59 16.77 12.92 -6.91
C GLN A 59 16.77 14.27 -6.20
N GLY A 60 17.83 14.37 -5.38
CA GLY A 60 18.39 15.56 -4.77
C GLY A 60 19.74 15.24 -4.14
N THR A 61 20.58 14.42 -4.80
CA THR A 61 22.04 14.60 -4.66
C THR A 61 22.40 15.87 -5.42
N GLU A 62 22.00 17.01 -4.88
CA GLU A 62 22.50 18.31 -5.31
C GLU A 62 23.94 18.40 -4.78
N HIS A 63 24.90 18.02 -5.60
CA HIS A 63 26.26 18.51 -5.44
C HIS A 63 26.25 19.97 -5.91
N SER A 64 26.21 20.90 -4.96
CA SER A 64 26.76 22.23 -5.18
C SER A 64 27.56 22.62 -3.95
N ASP A 65 28.87 22.66 -4.17
CA ASP A 65 29.84 23.36 -3.34
C ASP A 65 29.26 24.69 -2.86
N LYS A 66 29.10 24.82 -1.55
CA LYS A 66 29.20 26.12 -0.91
C LYS A 66 30.62 26.27 -0.39
N ILE A 67 31.48 26.83 -1.26
CA ILE A 67 32.52 27.72 -0.78
C ILE A 67 31.81 28.79 0.05
N THR A 68 31.95 28.73 1.37
CA THR A 68 32.00 29.92 2.21
C THR A 68 32.93 29.61 3.38
N ALA A 69 33.99 30.42 3.44
CA ALA A 69 35.13 30.34 4.34
C ALA A 69 34.75 30.25 5.83
N SER A 70 35.61 29.58 6.60
CA SER A 70 36.18 30.15 7.84
C SER A 70 37.35 29.32 8.35
N SER A 71 38.47 30.02 8.52
CA SER A 71 39.77 29.67 9.15
C SER A 71 40.84 29.10 8.23
#